data_AF-A0AA37MDX9-F1
#
_entry.id   AF-A0AA37MDX9-F1
#
_cell.length_a   1.000
_cell.length_b   1.000
_cell.length_c   1.000
_cell.angle_alpha   90.00
_cell.angle_beta   90.00
_cell.angle_gamma   90.00
#
_symmetry.space_group_name_H-M   'P 1'
#
loop_
_entity.id
_entity.type
_entity.pdbx_description
1 polymer ?
#
loop_
_entity_poly.entity_id
_entity_poly.type
_entity_poly.pdbx_seq_one_letter_code
_entity_poly.pdbx_strand_id
1 'polypeptide(L)'
;MNTTVIIFLVVVVFVALAYFNYWHSHHFKIKEESIKPTVEKIFAEQGKTILRKKDFIRLVARSYSCGSKEALYILGLARSMSVVEEDGNKVKLVAA
;
A
#
# COMPACT_ATOMS: atom_id res chain seq x y z
N MET A 1 -2.79 -19.34 -43.10
CA MET A 1 -2.54 -19.00 -41.68
C MET A 1 -3.79 -19.39 -40.91
N ASN A 2 -3.71 -20.45 -40.13
CA ASN A 2 -4.89 -21.14 -39.60
C ASN A 2 -5.56 -20.30 -38.52
N THR A 3 -6.86 -20.09 -38.64
CA THR A 3 -7.73 -19.34 -37.70
C THR A 3 -7.47 -19.72 -36.23
N THR A 4 -7.11 -20.98 -35.97
CA THR A 4 -6.70 -21.51 -34.67
C THR A 4 -5.52 -20.74 -34.05
N VAL A 5 -4.51 -20.38 -34.85
CA VAL A 5 -3.32 -19.63 -34.40
C VAL A 5 -3.70 -18.21 -33.98
N ILE A 6 -4.61 -17.59 -34.72
CA ILE A 6 -5.10 -16.23 -34.43
C ILE A 6 -5.88 -16.23 -33.11
N ILE A 7 -6.76 -17.20 -32.91
CA ILE A 7 -7.53 -17.35 -31.66
C ILE A 7 -6.59 -17.56 -30.47
N PHE A 8 -5.57 -18.41 -30.61
CA PHE A 8 -4.61 -18.67 -29.55
C PHE A 8 -3.82 -17.41 -29.16
N LEU A 9 -3.38 -16.62 -30.16
CA LEU A 9 -2.70 -15.33 -29.93
C LEU A 9 -3.57 -14.35 -29.15
N VAL A 10 -4.86 -14.24 -29.50
CA VAL A 10 -5.80 -13.35 -28.82
C VAL A 10 -5.94 -13.76 -27.35
N VAL A 11 -6.12 -15.04 -27.06
CA VAL A 11 -6.25 -15.55 -25.68
C VAL A 11 -4.99 -15.25 -24.86
N VAL A 12 -3.80 -15.46 -25.43
CA VAL A 12 -2.52 -15.17 -24.75
C VAL A 12 -2.39 -13.69 -24.40
N VAL A 13 -2.80 -12.79 -25.30
CA VAL A 13 -2.80 -11.34 -25.03
C VAL A 13 -3.74 -10.97 -23.90
N PHE A 14 -4.96 -11.52 -23.87
CA PHE A 14 -5.91 -11.27 -22.79
C PHE A 14 -5.41 -11.79 -21.44
N VAL A 15 -4.77 -12.96 -21.40
CA VAL A 15 -4.16 -13.50 -20.17
C VAL A 15 -2.99 -12.63 -19.72
N ALA A 16 -2.14 -12.17 -20.65
CA ALA A 16 -1.03 -11.27 -20.33
C ALA A 16 -1.52 -9.93 -19.78
N LEU A 17 -2.58 -9.35 -20.35
CA LEU A 17 -3.21 -8.13 -19.84
C LEU A 17 -3.87 -8.34 -18.48
N ALA A 18 -4.54 -9.48 -18.26
CA ALA A 18 -5.12 -9.81 -16.97
C ALA A 18 -4.04 -10.01 -15.90
N TYR A 19 -2.95 -10.71 -16.24
CA TYR A 19 -1.80 -10.89 -15.36
C TYR A 19 -1.09 -9.57 -15.07
N PHE A 20 -0.88 -8.74 -16.09
CA PHE A 20 -0.29 -7.41 -15.92
C PHE A 20 -1.19 -6.52 -15.07
N ASN A 21 -2.50 -6.54 -15.26
CA ASN A 21 -3.45 -5.76 -14.45
C ASN A 21 -3.56 -6.31 -13.02
N TYR A 22 -3.50 -7.62 -12.83
CA TYR A 22 -3.45 -8.25 -11.51
C TYR A 22 -2.16 -7.86 -10.78
N TRP A 23 -1.02 -7.96 -11.45
CA TRP A 23 0.29 -7.60 -10.92
C TRP A 23 0.40 -6.09 -10.64
N HIS A 24 -0.07 -5.26 -11.58
CA HIS A 24 -0.16 -3.82 -11.41
C HIS A 24 -1.13 -3.45 -10.27
N SER A 25 -2.29 -4.10 -10.17
CA SER A 25 -3.20 -3.88 -9.04
C SER A 25 -2.62 -4.32 -7.70
N HIS A 26 -1.67 -5.27 -7.67
CA HIS A 26 -1.02 -5.71 -6.43
C HIS A 26 0.16 -4.82 -6.01
N HIS A 27 0.82 -4.12 -6.94
CA HIS A 27 1.95 -3.24 -6.62
C HIS A 27 1.66 -1.73 -6.70
N PHE A 28 0.62 -1.30 -7.42
CA PHE A 28 0.32 0.12 -7.66
C PHE A 28 -0.89 0.66 -6.87
N LYS A 29 -1.53 -0.16 -6.03
CA LYS A 29 -2.69 0.25 -5.21
C LYS A 29 -2.38 0.44 -3.73
N ILE A 30 -1.18 0.85 -3.38
CA ILE A 30 -1.08 1.77 -2.24
C ILE A 30 -1.46 3.14 -2.80
N LYS A 31 -2.76 3.34 -3.03
CA LYS A 31 -3.29 4.64 -3.45
C LYS A 31 -2.86 5.63 -2.38
N GLU A 32 -1.98 6.57 -2.72
CA GLU A 32 -1.57 7.65 -1.81
C GLU A 32 -2.77 8.31 -1.11
N GLU A 33 -3.90 8.43 -1.84
CA GLU A 33 -5.18 8.90 -1.31
C GLU A 33 -5.77 8.06 -0.17
N SER A 34 -5.56 6.74 -0.14
CA SER A 34 -6.07 5.88 0.94
C SER A 34 -5.12 5.80 2.14
N ILE A 35 -3.87 6.25 2.00
CA ILE A 35 -2.89 6.23 3.09
C ILE A 35 -3.30 7.23 4.17
N LYS A 36 -3.63 8.46 3.81
CA LYS A 36 -4.08 9.50 4.75
C LYS A 36 -5.21 9.02 5.68
N PRO A 37 -6.39 8.61 5.17
CA PRO A 37 -7.51 8.20 6.02
C PRO A 37 -7.20 6.91 6.79
N THR A 38 -6.36 6.01 6.27
CA THR A 38 -5.99 4.80 7.00
C THR A 38 -5.03 5.09 8.14
N VAL A 39 -4.04 5.95 7.92
CA VAL A 39 -3.11 6.39 8.96
C VAL A 39 -3.88 7.16 10.04
N GLU A 40 -4.71 8.13 9.67
CA GLU A 40 -5.58 8.84 10.62
C GLU A 40 -6.47 7.89 11.42
N LYS A 41 -7.07 6.88 10.77
CA LYS A 41 -7.87 5.86 11.45
C LYS A 41 -7.05 5.04 12.45
N ILE A 42 -5.82 4.65 12.11
CA ILE A 42 -4.92 3.92 13.01
C ILE A 42 -4.58 4.77 14.25
N PHE A 43 -4.31 6.06 14.06
CA PHE A 43 -4.02 6.98 15.16
C PHE A 43 -5.28 7.26 16.00
N ALA A 44 -6.46 7.37 15.36
CA ALA A 44 -7.75 7.53 16.04
C ALA A 44 -8.15 6.29 16.87
N GLU A 45 -7.97 5.08 16.34
CA GLU A 45 -8.22 3.83 17.06
C GLU A 45 -7.29 3.65 18.27
N GLN A 46 -6.05 4.14 18.16
CA GLN A 46 -5.09 4.09 19.27
C GLN A 46 -5.30 5.22 20.29
N GLY A 47 -6.06 6.26 19.95
CA GLY A 47 -6.27 7.45 20.80
C GLY A 47 -4.98 8.19 21.15
N LYS A 48 -3.91 7.99 20.37
CA LYS A 48 -2.56 8.51 20.64
C LYS A 48 -2.03 9.17 19.39
N THR A 49 -1.48 10.37 19.54
CA THR A 49 -0.81 11.13 18.46
C THR A 49 0.62 10.65 18.18
N ILE A 50 1.15 9.76 19.03
CA ILE A 50 2.51 9.23 18.93
C ILE A 50 2.48 7.71 19.12
N LEU A 51 2.99 6.97 18.14
CA LEU A 51 3.12 5.53 18.15
C LEU A 51 4.60 5.13 18.07
N ARG A 52 4.98 3.98 18.62
CA ARG A 52 6.31 3.42 18.36
C ARG A 52 6.35 2.93 16.91
N LYS A 53 7.49 3.08 16.24
CA LYS A 53 7.67 2.66 14.84
C LYS A 53 7.27 1.20 14.60
N LYS A 54 7.67 0.30 15.49
CA LYS A 54 7.31 -1.13 15.41
C LYS A 54 5.79 -1.37 15.51
N ASP A 55 5.12 -0.64 16.40
CA ASP A 55 3.69 -0.77 16.61
C ASP A 55 2.92 -0.18 15.43
N PHE A 56 3.38 0.96 14.90
CA PHE A 56 2.84 1.55 13.67
C PHE A 56 2.97 0.60 12.47
N ILE A 57 4.16 0.05 12.23
CA ILE A 57 4.39 -0.92 11.13
C ILE A 57 3.49 -2.14 11.28
N ARG A 58 3.32 -2.66 12.52
CA ARG A 58 2.43 -3.79 12.78
C ARG A 58 0.95 -3.45 12.51
N LEU A 59 0.50 -2.27 12.92
CA LEU A 59 -0.88 -1.82 12.72
C LEU A 59 -1.18 -1.55 11.25
N VAL A 60 -0.27 -0.90 10.53
CA VAL A 60 -0.37 -0.68 9.08
C VAL A 60 -0.36 -2.01 8.33
N ALA A 61 0.55 -2.93 8.68
CA ALA A 61 0.59 -4.27 8.10
C ALA A 61 -0.72 -5.03 8.30
N ARG A 62 -1.34 -4.89 9.48
CA ARG A 62 -2.64 -5.50 9.78
C ARG A 62 -3.78 -4.84 9.01
N SER A 63 -3.79 -3.51 8.90
CA SER A 63 -4.86 -2.77 8.24
C SER A 63 -4.86 -2.96 6.73
N TYR A 64 -3.69 -3.13 6.13
CA TYR A 64 -3.52 -3.39 4.70
C TYR A 64 -3.34 -4.88 4.36
N SER A 65 -3.35 -5.78 5.35
CA SER A 65 -2.99 -7.20 5.20
C SER A 65 -1.70 -7.40 4.38
N CYS A 66 -0.69 -6.56 4.62
CA CYS A 66 0.51 -6.44 3.80
C CYS A 66 1.77 -6.96 4.52
N GLY A 67 2.81 -7.28 3.75
CA GLY A 67 4.09 -7.74 4.29
C GLY A 67 4.86 -6.63 5.01
N SER A 68 5.84 -6.98 5.85
CA SER A 68 6.63 -5.98 6.60
C SER A 68 7.37 -4.97 5.71
N LYS A 69 7.79 -5.38 4.49
CA LYS A 69 8.40 -4.49 3.50
C LYS A 69 7.41 -3.45 2.97
N GLU A 70 6.18 -3.86 2.70
CA GLU A 70 5.12 -2.98 2.20
C GLU A 70 4.67 -1.99 3.28
N ALA A 71 4.57 -2.44 4.54
CA ALA A 71 4.29 -1.54 5.65
C ALA A 71 5.39 -0.49 5.89
N LEU A 72 6.67 -0.87 5.68
CA LEU A 72 7.80 0.07 5.68
C LEU A 72 7.72 1.06 4.52
N TYR A 73 7.30 0.61 3.34
CA TYR A 73 7.08 1.48 2.19
C TYR A 73 5.96 2.49 2.46
N ILE A 74 4.84 2.05 3.05
CA ILE A 74 3.72 2.93 3.46
C ILE A 74 4.19 3.98 4.48
N LEU A 75 5.04 3.61 5.44
CA LEU A 75 5.64 4.57 6.37
C LEU A 75 6.48 5.63 5.63
N GLY A 76 7.29 5.20 4.65
CA GLY A 76 8.08 6.10 3.81
C GLY A 76 7.22 7.05 2.99
N LEU A 77 6.13 6.54 2.40
CA LEU A 77 5.19 7.34 1.61
C LEU A 77 4.40 8.33 2.49
N ALA A 78 3.96 7.88 3.67
CA ALA A 78 3.25 8.74 4.61
C ALA A 78 4.17 9.87 5.15
N ARG A 79 5.49 9.62 5.23
CA ARG A 79 6.51 10.65 5.52
C ARG A 79 6.70 11.62 4.36
N SER A 80 6.80 11.14 3.12
CA SER A 80 6.95 12.03 1.95
C SER A 80 5.71 12.90 1.72
N MET A 81 4.54 12.43 2.13
CA MET A 81 3.28 13.18 2.09
C MET A 81 3.05 14.09 3.31
N SER A 82 4.03 14.22 4.22
CA SER A 82 3.93 15.00 5.47
C SER A 82 2.75 14.62 6.37
N VAL A 83 2.27 13.38 6.29
CA VAL A 83 1.18 12.86 7.13
C VAL A 83 1.71 12.44 8.49
N VAL A 84 2.94 11.93 8.53
CA VAL A 84 3.61 11.46 9.75
C VAL A 84 5.06 11.92 9.79
N GLU A 85 5.51 12.29 10.98
CA GLU A 85 6.91 12.55 11.30
C GLU A 85 7.53 11.34 11.99
N GLU A 86 8.74 10.99 11.56
CA GLU A 86 9.54 9.97 12.22
C GLU A 86 10.60 10.64 13.10
N ASP A 87 10.49 10.41 14.41
CA ASP A 87 11.44 10.86 15.43
C ASP A 87 12.12 9.61 16.03
N GLY A 88 13.11 9.11 15.30
CA GLY A 88 13.86 7.89 15.63
C GLY A 88 12.98 6.64 15.72
N ASN A 89 12.61 6.24 16.94
CA ASN A 89 11.78 5.05 17.20
C ASN A 89 10.29 5.38 17.39
N LYS A 90 9.90 6.64 17.17
CA LYS A 90 8.53 7.12 17.33
C LYS A 90 8.02 7.69 16.01
N VAL A 91 6.75 7.47 15.72
CA VAL A 91 6.02 8.01 14.58
C VAL A 91 4.93 8.91 15.14
N LYS A 92 4.94 10.19 14.77
CA LYS A 92 3.96 11.20 15.19
C LYS A 92 3.05 11.52 14.01
N LEU A 93 1.75 11.66 14.25
CA LEU A 93 0.84 12.19 13.23
C LEU A 93 1.05 13.70 13.10
N VAL A 94 1.32 14.17 11.88
CA VAL A 94 1.49 15.59 11.53
C VAL A 94 0.25 16.14 10.83
N ALA A 95 -0.55 15.26 10.21
CA ALA A 95 -1.84 15.62 9.64
C ALA A 95 -2.78 16.18 10.73
N ALA A 96 -3.06 17.47 10.62
CA ALA A 96 -4.10 18.21 11.35
C ALA A 96 -5.28 18.48 10.41
#